data_AF-A0A4V2Y9J7-F1
#
_entry.id   AF-A0A4V2Y9J7-F1
#
_cell.length_a   1.000
_cell.length_b   1.000
_cell.length_c   1.000
_cell.angle_alpha   90.00
_cell.angle_beta   90.00
_cell.angle_gamma   90.00
#
_symmetry.space_group_name_H-M   'P 1'
#
loop_
_entity.id
_entity.type
_entity.pdbx_description
1 polymer ?
#
loop_
_entity_poly.entity_id
_entity_poly.type
_entity_poly.pdbx_seq_one_letter_code
_entity_poly.pdbx_strand_id
1 'polypeptide(L)'
;MADPGAIPEADPEASLRVAEEAVTVVGALLRPEAPLTLPECRDAIDRVDAALATLLERRAALAGVVQRIKPVGGFAGRDLDRERALVRRMASRAPSLGESRLAPIMNAVIEAGLHLAEERARG
;
A
#
# COMPACT_ATOMS: atom_id res chain seq x y z
N MET A 1 25.42 18.53 -30.60
CA MET A 1 24.91 17.17 -30.90
C MET A 1 24.88 16.44 -29.56
N ALA A 2 23.70 16.30 -28.95
CA ALA A 2 23.55 15.67 -27.64
C ALA A 2 23.59 14.15 -27.79
N ASP A 3 24.27 13.45 -26.87
CA ASP A 3 24.39 12.00 -26.84
C ASP A 3 23.02 11.36 -26.56
N PRO A 4 22.46 10.55 -27.50
CA PRO A 4 21.14 9.92 -27.33
C PRO A 4 21.13 8.73 -26.35
N GLY A 5 22.26 8.42 -25.70
CA GLY A 5 22.42 7.29 -24.77
C GLY A 5 22.63 7.66 -23.30
N ALA A 6 22.63 8.94 -22.92
CA ALA A 6 22.77 9.33 -21.52
C ALA A 6 21.51 8.90 -20.75
N ILE A 7 21.60 7.79 -20.03
CA ILE A 7 20.65 7.45 -18.96
C ILE A 7 20.67 8.67 -18.02
N PRO A 8 19.52 9.31 -17.73
CA PRO A 8 19.50 10.39 -16.76
C PRO A 8 20.19 9.89 -15.49
N GLU A 9 21.27 10.54 -15.07
CA GLU A 9 21.91 10.20 -13.79
C GLU A 9 20.82 10.30 -12.74
N ALA A 10 20.48 9.15 -12.14
CA ALA A 10 19.44 9.10 -11.14
C ALA A 10 19.85 10.02 -10.00
N ASP A 11 18.96 10.94 -9.62
CA ASP A 11 19.14 11.79 -8.46
C ASP A 11 19.57 10.90 -7.27
N PRO A 12 20.79 11.07 -6.73
CA PRO A 12 21.30 10.23 -5.65
C PRO A 12 20.40 10.29 -4.41
N GLU A 13 19.77 11.44 -4.14
CA GLU A 13 18.86 11.60 -3.01
C GLU A 13 17.52 10.88 -3.24
N ALA A 14 16.97 10.94 -4.45
CA ALA A 14 15.82 10.12 -4.83
C ALA A 14 16.13 8.62 -4.73
N SER A 15 17.31 8.20 -5.18
CA SER A 15 17.75 6.81 -5.14
C SER A 15 17.91 6.30 -3.71
N LEU A 16 18.49 7.13 -2.82
CA LEU A 16 18.61 6.82 -1.40
C LEU A 16 17.23 6.68 -0.73
N ARG A 17 16.30 7.60 -0.97
CA ARG A 17 14.93 7.51 -0.42
C ARG A 17 14.22 6.24 -0.85
N VAL A 18 14.34 5.85 -2.12
CA VAL A 18 13.79 4.58 -2.62
C VAL A 18 14.42 3.38 -1.91
N ALA A 19 15.73 3.40 -1.69
CA ALA A 19 16.42 2.34 -0.97
C ALA A 19 15.98 2.27 0.51
N GLU A 20 15.84 3.40 1.19
CA GLU A 20 15.36 3.49 2.57
C GLU A 20 13.92 2.98 2.72
N GLU A 21 13.02 3.34 1.80
CA GLU A 21 11.64 2.83 1.78
C GLU A 21 11.63 1.31 1.52
N ALA A 22 12.44 0.83 0.58
CA ALA A 22 12.56 -0.61 0.31
C ALA A 22 13.05 -1.38 1.54
N VAL A 23 14.07 -0.86 2.23
CA VAL A 23 14.58 -1.46 3.48
C VAL A 23 13.52 -1.43 4.58
N THR A 24 12.75 -0.35 4.71
CA THR A 24 11.65 -0.25 5.67
C THR A 24 10.59 -1.34 5.42
N VAL A 25 10.10 -1.46 4.18
CA VAL A 25 9.04 -2.41 3.83
C VAL A 25 9.51 -3.86 3.91
N VAL A 26 10.69 -4.17 3.37
CA VAL A 26 11.24 -5.53 3.37
C VAL A 26 11.70 -5.93 4.78
N GLY A 27 12.30 -5.00 5.52
CA GLY A 27 12.75 -5.20 6.88
C GLY A 27 11.61 -5.54 7.83
N ALA A 28 10.47 -4.85 7.72
CA ALA A 28 9.27 -5.15 8.51
C ALA A 28 8.74 -6.59 8.32
N LEU A 29 8.99 -7.21 7.16
CA LEU A 29 8.49 -8.56 6.83
C LEU A 29 9.50 -9.67 7.15
N LEU A 30 10.79 -9.41 6.96
CA LEU A 30 11.81 -10.46 6.94
C LEU A 30 12.76 -10.41 8.14
N ARG A 31 12.72 -9.36 8.96
CA ARG A 31 13.59 -9.26 10.13
C ARG A 31 13.23 -10.36 11.13
N PRO A 32 14.16 -11.25 11.50
CA PRO A 32 13.92 -12.21 12.56
C PRO A 32 13.86 -11.45 13.89
N GLU A 33 12.71 -11.55 14.57
CA GLU A 33 12.49 -10.92 15.86
C GLU A 33 11.91 -11.94 16.85
N ALA A 34 12.39 -11.91 18.09
CA ALA A 34 11.87 -12.71 19.20
C ALA A 34 11.71 -11.80 20.42
N PRO A 35 10.78 -10.83 20.39
CA PRO A 35 10.60 -9.88 21.47
C PRO A 35 10.19 -10.61 22.75
N LEU A 36 10.81 -10.26 23.88
CA LEU A 36 10.58 -10.88 25.19
C LEU A 36 9.86 -9.95 26.16
N THR A 37 9.80 -8.66 25.83
CA THR A 37 9.19 -7.63 26.65
C THR A 37 8.11 -6.87 25.88
N LEU A 38 7.17 -6.29 26.60
CA LEU A 38 6.10 -5.49 25.99
C LEU A 38 6.63 -4.30 25.15
N PRO A 39 7.65 -3.53 25.59
CA PRO A 39 8.26 -2.51 24.75
C PRO A 39 8.79 -3.05 23.43
N GLU A 40 9.53 -4.17 23.45
CA GLU A 40 10.05 -4.79 22.22
C GLU A 40 8.93 -5.25 21.28
N CYS A 41 7.85 -5.79 21.82
CA CYS A 41 6.66 -6.16 21.02
C CYS A 41 6.04 -4.94 20.33
N ARG A 42 5.98 -3.79 21.01
CA ARG A 42 5.43 -2.55 20.43
C ARG A 42 6.33 -2.00 19.36
N ASP A 43 7.64 -1.97 19.59
CA ASP A 43 8.61 -1.53 18.58
C ASP A 43 8.55 -2.40 17.32
N ALA A 44 8.28 -3.71 17.46
CA ALA A 44 8.07 -4.63 16.35
C ALA A 44 6.79 -4.28 15.56
N ILE A 45 5.69 -3.99 16.25
CA ILE A 45 4.43 -3.56 15.63
C ILE A 45 4.61 -2.22 14.92
N ASP A 46 5.25 -1.25 15.55
CA ASP A 46 5.48 0.08 14.97
C ASP A 46 6.28 0.00 13.65
N ARG A 47 7.22 -0.93 13.54
CA ARG A 47 7.94 -1.21 12.27
C ARG A 47 7.00 -1.74 11.18
N VAL A 48 6.10 -2.64 11.53
CA VAL A 48 5.07 -3.16 10.60
C VAL A 48 4.13 -2.03 10.19
N ASP A 49 3.70 -1.20 11.13
CA ASP A 49 2.78 -0.09 10.88
C ASP A 49 3.41 0.98 9.99
N ALA A 50 4.71 1.26 10.13
CA ALA A 50 5.45 2.13 9.22
C ALA A 50 5.44 1.58 7.78
N ALA A 51 5.69 0.28 7.60
CA ALA A 51 5.60 -0.36 6.29
C ALA A 51 4.16 -0.36 5.73
N LEU A 52 3.17 -0.58 6.58
CA LEU A 52 1.75 -0.49 6.18
C LEU A 52 1.40 0.91 5.71
N ALA A 53 1.86 1.97 6.37
CA ALA A 53 1.62 3.36 5.96
C ALA A 53 2.15 3.63 4.54
N THR A 54 3.40 3.23 4.23
CA THR A 54 3.98 3.36 2.88
C THR A 54 3.18 2.59 1.83
N LEU A 55 2.76 1.36 2.15
CA LEU A 55 1.97 0.54 1.23
C LEU A 55 0.56 1.11 0.99
N LEU A 56 -0.07 1.66 2.03
CA LEU A 56 -1.39 2.28 1.95
C LEU A 56 -1.35 3.56 1.11
N GLU A 57 -0.36 4.43 1.29
CA GLU A 57 -0.16 5.62 0.45
C GLU A 57 0.00 5.23 -1.03
N ARG A 58 0.87 4.25 -1.31
CA ARG A 58 1.08 3.75 -2.67
C ARG A 58 -0.22 3.17 -3.25
N ARG A 59 -0.98 2.43 -2.46
CA ARG A 59 -2.26 1.85 -2.88
C ARG A 59 -3.29 2.93 -3.18
N ALA A 60 -3.39 3.98 -2.36
CA ALA A 60 -4.29 5.10 -2.57
C ALA A 60 -3.93 5.89 -3.84
N ALA A 61 -2.63 6.11 -4.08
CA ALA A 61 -2.15 6.73 -5.33
C ALA A 61 -2.56 5.91 -6.57
N LEU A 62 -2.40 4.58 -6.52
CA LEU A 62 -2.85 3.69 -7.59
C LEU A 62 -4.38 3.68 -7.76
N ALA A 63 -5.13 3.76 -6.65
CA ALA A 63 -6.58 3.90 -6.71
C ALA A 63 -6.97 5.19 -7.46
N GLY A 64 -6.30 6.31 -7.18
CA GLY A 64 -6.50 7.56 -7.92
C GLY A 64 -6.22 7.44 -9.43
N VAL A 65 -5.18 6.71 -9.83
CA VAL A 65 -4.91 6.41 -11.25
C VAL A 65 -6.07 5.63 -11.87
N VAL A 66 -6.53 4.58 -11.18
CA VAL A 66 -7.66 3.75 -11.64
C VAL A 66 -8.93 4.59 -11.78
N GLN A 67 -9.22 5.49 -10.83
CA GLN A 67 -10.41 6.33 -10.87
C GLN A 67 -10.45 7.27 -12.09
N ARG A 68 -9.29 7.76 -12.54
CA ARG A 68 -9.21 8.59 -13.77
C ARG A 68 -9.48 7.81 -15.06
N ILE A 69 -9.30 6.49 -15.04
CA ILE A 69 -9.45 5.62 -16.22
C ILE A 69 -10.86 5.01 -16.27
N LYS A 70 -11.50 4.81 -15.11
CA LYS A 70 -12.82 4.17 -15.03
C LYS A 70 -13.90 4.99 -15.75
N PRO A 71 -14.83 4.33 -16.49
CA PRO A 71 -16.00 5.00 -17.06
C PRO A 71 -16.95 5.55 -15.97
N VAL A 72 -17.08 4.84 -14.85
CA VAL A 72 -17.83 5.26 -13.67
C VAL A 72 -16.85 5.33 -12.50
N GLY A 73 -16.59 6.55 -12.03
CA GLY A 73 -15.69 6.81 -10.90
C GLY A 73 -16.37 6.77 -9.54
N GLY A 74 -15.58 7.01 -8.50
CA GLY A 74 -16.03 7.12 -7.11
C GLY A 74 -16.68 5.85 -6.57
N PHE A 75 -17.58 6.02 -5.60
CA PHE A 75 -18.32 4.94 -4.97
C PHE A 75 -19.29 4.23 -5.93
N ALA A 76 -19.83 4.94 -6.93
CA ALA A 76 -20.73 4.36 -7.93
C ALA A 76 -20.02 3.33 -8.82
N GLY A 77 -18.71 3.44 -8.99
CA GLY A 77 -17.87 2.53 -9.78
C GLY A 77 -17.28 1.35 -9.01
N ARG A 78 -17.81 1.02 -7.83
CA ARG A 78 -17.34 -0.13 -7.03
C ARG A 78 -17.71 -1.46 -7.70
N ASP A 79 -16.80 -2.40 -7.58
CA ASP A 79 -16.94 -3.76 -8.13
C ASP A 79 -16.81 -4.75 -6.96
N LEU A 80 -17.94 -5.08 -6.36
CA LEU A 80 -18.00 -5.90 -5.16
C LEU A 80 -17.45 -7.31 -5.39
N ASP A 81 -17.57 -7.85 -6.60
CA ASP A 81 -17.08 -9.20 -6.90
C ASP A 81 -15.56 -9.20 -7.03
N ARG A 82 -14.98 -8.17 -7.65
CA ARG A 82 -13.52 -7.95 -7.64
C ARG A 82 -12.98 -7.74 -6.23
N GLU A 83 -13.69 -6.98 -5.40
CA GLU A 83 -13.31 -6.72 -4.00
C GLU A 83 -13.36 -8.00 -3.15
N ARG A 84 -14.41 -8.81 -3.29
CA ARG A 84 -14.49 -10.15 -2.65
C ARG A 84 -13.39 -11.08 -3.13
N ALA A 85 -13.09 -11.10 -4.44
CA ALA A 85 -12.00 -11.90 -4.98
C ALA A 85 -10.63 -11.45 -4.48
N LEU A 86 -10.42 -10.16 -4.24
CA LEU A 86 -9.23 -9.63 -3.59
C LEU A 86 -9.09 -10.16 -2.17
N VAL A 87 -10.16 -10.10 -1.36
CA VAL A 87 -10.16 -10.61 0.01
C VAL A 87 -9.84 -12.11 0.06
N ARG A 88 -10.44 -12.91 -0.83
CA ARG A 88 -10.10 -14.35 -0.98
C ARG A 88 -8.62 -14.60 -1.21
N ARG A 89 -8.00 -13.84 -2.14
CA ARG A 89 -6.56 -13.96 -2.42
C ARG A 89 -5.68 -13.49 -1.26
N MET A 90 -6.15 -12.56 -0.44
CA MET A 90 -5.43 -12.13 0.76
C MET A 90 -5.55 -13.16 1.87
N ALA A 91 -6.71 -13.79 2.03
CA ALA A 91 -6.93 -14.82 3.03
C ALA A 91 -6.01 -16.05 2.83
N SER A 92 -5.66 -16.39 1.59
CA SER A 92 -4.67 -17.46 1.35
C SER A 92 -3.25 -17.10 1.80
N ARG A 93 -2.93 -15.80 1.92
CA ARG A 93 -1.65 -15.30 2.43
C ARG A 93 -1.69 -15.04 3.94
N ALA A 94 -2.86 -14.75 4.50
CA ALA A 94 -3.07 -14.47 5.92
C ALA A 94 -4.16 -15.41 6.48
N PRO A 95 -3.91 -16.73 6.56
CA PRO A 95 -4.92 -17.72 6.92
C PRO A 95 -5.48 -17.50 8.33
N SER A 96 -4.66 -17.03 9.28
CA SER A 96 -5.09 -16.72 10.65
C SER A 96 -6.10 -15.58 10.75
N LEU A 97 -6.10 -14.65 9.78
CA LEU A 97 -7.11 -13.60 9.69
C LEU A 97 -8.36 -14.10 8.95
N GLY A 98 -8.15 -14.84 7.86
CA GLY A 98 -9.24 -15.32 7.01
C GLY A 98 -10.03 -14.20 6.34
N GLU A 99 -11.01 -14.58 5.52
CA GLU A 99 -11.82 -13.61 4.76
C GLU A 99 -12.64 -12.70 5.68
N SER A 100 -13.18 -13.23 6.78
CA SER A 100 -14.09 -12.52 7.67
C SER A 100 -13.44 -11.30 8.34
N ARG A 101 -12.17 -11.42 8.76
CA ARG A 101 -11.43 -10.29 9.36
C ARG A 101 -10.81 -9.38 8.30
N LEU A 102 -10.42 -9.92 7.15
CA LEU A 102 -9.83 -9.13 6.06
C LEU A 102 -10.85 -8.28 5.30
N ALA A 103 -12.09 -8.74 5.18
CA ALA A 103 -13.15 -8.01 4.46
C ALA A 103 -13.37 -6.58 5.00
N PRO A 104 -13.62 -6.34 6.31
CA PRO A 104 -13.81 -4.98 6.82
C PRO A 104 -12.56 -4.11 6.70
N ILE A 105 -11.36 -4.68 6.88
CA ILE A 105 -10.10 -3.96 6.72
C ILE A 105 -9.96 -3.46 5.27
N MET A 106 -10.17 -4.37 4.31
CA MET A 106 -10.02 -4.01 2.90
C MET A 106 -11.12 -3.08 2.42
N ASN A 107 -12.33 -3.15 2.98
CA ASN A 107 -13.38 -2.17 2.73
C ASN A 107 -12.90 -0.76 3.11
N ALA A 108 -12.42 -0.57 4.33
CA ALA A 108 -11.91 0.72 4.80
C ALA A 108 -10.74 1.23 3.91
N VAL A 109 -9.83 0.35 3.53
CA VAL A 109 -8.69 0.69 2.67
C VAL A 109 -9.13 1.06 1.24
N ILE A 110 -10.18 0.43 0.70
CA ILE A 110 -10.78 0.81 -0.59
C ILE A 110 -11.43 2.19 -0.47
N GLU A 111 -12.28 2.40 0.54
CA GLU A 111 -13.03 3.64 0.74
C GLU A 111 -12.12 4.84 0.96
N ALA A 112 -11.05 4.69 1.75
CA ALA A 112 -10.03 5.74 1.93
C ALA A 112 -9.44 6.18 0.58
N GLY A 113 -9.12 5.22 -0.31
CA GLY A 113 -8.63 5.53 -1.65
C GLY A 113 -9.66 6.20 -2.56
N LEU A 114 -10.95 5.88 -2.40
CA LEU A 114 -12.04 6.54 -3.12
C LEU A 114 -12.24 7.98 -2.65
N HIS A 115 -12.30 8.21 -1.34
CA HIS A 115 -12.41 9.54 -0.75
C HIS A 115 -11.28 10.46 -1.22
N LEU A 116 -10.03 9.99 -1.10
CA LEU A 116 -8.87 10.78 -1.53
C LEU A 116 -8.89 11.09 -3.04
N ALA A 117 -9.37 10.16 -3.86
CA ALA A 117 -9.52 10.40 -5.30
C ALA A 117 -10.60 11.45 -5.59
N GLU A 118 -11.70 11.46 -4.84
CA GLU A 118 -12.75 12.48 -4.97
C GLU A 118 -12.28 13.85 -4.48
N GLU A 119 -11.52 13.92 -3.39
CA GLU A 119 -10.93 15.16 -2.89
C GLU A 119 -10.02 15.79 -3.95
N ARG A 120 -9.13 14.99 -4.55
CA ARG A 120 -8.23 15.42 -5.63
C ARG A 120 -8.94 15.80 -6.93
N ALA A 121 -10.17 15.37 -7.14
CA ALA A 121 -10.96 15.76 -8.31
C ALA A 121 -11.73 17.07 -8.09
N ARG A 122 -11.90 17.50 -6.83
CA ARG A 122 -12.60 18.74 -6.45
C ARG A 122 -11.67 19.93 -6.26
N GLY A 123 -10.39 19.69 -5.94
CA GLY A 123 -9.33 20.69 -5.82
C GLY A 123 -8.55 20.85 -7.12
#